data_AF-A0A7C9VFY9-F1
#
_entry.id   AF-A0A7C9VFY9-F1
#
_cell.length_a   1.000
_cell.length_b   1.000
_cell.length_c   1.000
_cell.angle_alpha   90.00
_cell.angle_beta   90.00
_cell.angle_gamma   90.00
#
_symmetry.space_group_name_H-M   'P 1'
#
loop_
_entity.id
_entity.type
_entity.pdbx_description
1 polymer ?
#
loop_
_entity_poly.entity_id
_entity_poly.type
_entity_poly.pdbx_seq_one_letter_code
_entity_poly.pdbx_strand_id
1 'polypeptide(L)' 'MKDIRDIYQEIAEQRAELMYCILSAEERRETQARLDAALAEAERRLREEEGA' A
#
# COMPACT_ATOMS: atom_id res chain seq x y z
N MET A 1 12.05 7.44 9.01
CA MET A 1 10.63 7.44 8.61
C MET A 1 10.58 7.43 7.10
N LYS A 2 9.84 6.51 6.45
CA LYS A 2 9.53 6.63 5.00
C LYS A 2 8.82 7.96 4.75
N ASP A 3 8.92 8.55 3.57
CA ASP A 3 8.15 9.72 3.12
C ASP A 3 6.74 9.25 2.65
N ILE A 4 5.73 10.13 2.64
CA ILE A 4 4.40 9.84 2.05
C ILE A 4 4.54 9.42 0.57
N ARG A 5 5.52 9.97 -0.15
CA ARG A 5 5.83 9.59 -1.53
C ARG A 5 6.30 8.14 -1.65
N ASP A 6 7.10 7.66 -0.69
CA ASP A 6 7.54 6.27 -0.67
C ASP A 6 6.36 5.32 -0.45
N ILE A 7 5.40 5.71 0.40
CA ILE A 7 4.20 4.91 0.65
C ILE A 7 3.34 4.81 -0.62
N TYR A 8 3.17 5.91 -1.35
CA TYR A 8 2.42 5.88 -2.61
C TYR A 8 3.10 5.04 -3.70
N GLN A 9 4.44 5.07 -3.75
CA GLN A 9 5.20 4.18 -4.64
C GLN A 9 4.93 2.71 -4.31
N GLU A 10 4.96 2.31 -3.04
CA GLU A 10 4.67 0.94 -2.62
C GLU A 10 3.23 0.51 -2.91
N ILE A 11 2.26 1.40 -2.71
CA ILE A 11 0.85 1.16 -3.08
C ILE A 11 0.72 0.91 -4.59
N ALA A 12 1.43 1.69 -5.43
CA ALA A 12 1.38 1.52 -6.88
C ALA A 12 1.98 0.17 -7.31
N GLU A 13 3.10 -0.23 -6.72
CA GLU A 13 3.76 -1.51 -6.98
C GLU A 13 2.88 -2.70 -6.56
N GLN A 14 2.27 -2.65 -5.37
CA GLN A 14 1.39 -3.71 -4.87
C GLN A 14 0.10 -3.84 -5.70
N ARG A 15 -0.46 -2.71 -6.16
CA ARG A 15 -1.61 -2.72 -7.09
C ARG A 15 -1.24 -3.34 -8.44
N ALA A 16 -0.05 -3.04 -8.94
CA ALA A 16 0.46 -3.67 -10.16
C ALA A 16 0.63 -5.19 -9.96
N GLU A 17 1.25 -5.61 -8.85
CA GLU A 17 1.46 -7.02 -8.50
C GLU A 17 0.12 -7.79 -8.44
N LEU A 18 -0.92 -7.22 -7.82
CA LEU A 18 -2.26 -7.82 -7.74
C LEU A 18 -2.97 -7.91 -9.10
N MET A 19 -2.68 -6.99 -10.02
CA MET A 19 -3.27 -6.95 -11.36
C MET A 19 -2.70 -8.05 -12.27
N TYR A 20 -1.44 -8.44 -12.06
CA TYR A 20 -0.86 -9.55 -12.81
C TYR A 20 -1.42 -10.90 -12.32
N CYS A 21 -1.91 -11.73 -13.24
CA CYS A 21 -2.44 -13.08 -12.94
C CYS A 21 -1.34 -14.11 -12.59
N ILE A 22 -0.18 -13.66 -12.12
CA ILE A 22 0.98 -14.50 -11.82
C ILE A 22 0.94 -15.01 -10.36
N LEU A 23 0.22 -14.30 -9.49
CA LEU A 23 0.12 -14.66 -8.07
C LEU A 23 -0.80 -15.86 -7.83
N SER A 24 -0.34 -16.77 -6.99
CA SER A 24 -1.17 -17.77 -6.31
C SER A 24 -2.20 -17.11 -5.37
N ALA A 25 -3.16 -17.90 -4.88
CA ALA A 25 -4.15 -17.42 -3.92
C ALA A 25 -3.56 -17.02 -2.56
N GLU A 26 -2.40 -17.53 -2.20
CA GLU A 26 -1.66 -17.17 -0.99
C GLU A 26 -0.93 -15.85 -1.19
N GLU A 27 -0.12 -15.74 -2.24
CA GLU A 27 0.61 -14.51 -2.58
C GLU A 27 -0.33 -13.32 -2.84
N ARG A 28 -1.52 -13.58 -3.42
CA ARG A 28 -2.56 -12.56 -3.58
C ARG A 28 -3.08 -12.07 -2.23
N ARG A 29 -3.30 -12.96 -1.27
CA ARG A 29 -3.76 -12.59 0.09
C ARG A 29 -2.69 -11.80 0.83
N GLU A 30 -1.44 -12.23 0.76
CA GLU A 30 -0.32 -11.51 1.36
C GLU A 30 -0.13 -10.12 0.74
N THR A 31 -0.17 -10.02 -0.58
CA THR A 31 -0.05 -8.74 -1.29
C THR A 31 -1.22 -7.81 -1.00
N GLN A 32 -2.45 -8.34 -0.89
CA GLN A 32 -3.60 -7.56 -0.46
C GLN A 32 -3.43 -7.04 0.97
N ALA A 33 -2.96 -7.87 1.91
CA ALA A 33 -2.72 -7.44 3.28
C ALA A 33 -1.64 -6.34 3.37
N ARG A 34 -0.57 -6.45 2.56
CA ARG A 34 0.46 -5.40 2.46
C ARG A 34 -0.12 -4.09 1.89
N LEU A 35 -0.99 -4.17 0.89
CA LEU A 35 -1.68 -3.02 0.31
C LEU A 35 -2.59 -2.31 1.31
N ASP A 36 -3.39 -3.08 2.05
CA ASP A 36 -4.30 -2.52 3.05
C ASP A 36 -3.53 -1.79 4.16
N ALA A 37 -2.39 -2.34 4.59
CA ALA A 37 -1.52 -1.70 5.57
C ALA A 37 -0.90 -0.39 5.03
N ALA A 38 -0.44 -0.38 3.77
CA ALA A 38 0.14 0.81 3.15
C ALA A 38 -0.91 1.93 2.96
N LEU A 39 -2.14 1.56 2.58
CA LEU A 39 -3.26 2.51 2.47
C LEU A 39 -3.62 3.13 3.82
N ALA A 40 -3.70 2.31 4.88
CA ALA A 40 -3.98 2.80 6.23
C ALA A 40 -2.88 3.76 6.71
N GLU A 41 -1.60 3.46 6.44
CA GLU A 41 -0.49 4.34 6.77
C GLU A 41 -0.56 5.67 6.00
N ALA A 42 -0.85 5.64 4.70
CA ALA A 42 -1.02 6.85 3.91
C ALA A 42 -2.16 7.73 4.47
N GLU A 43 -3.30 7.11 4.83
CA GLU A 43 -4.45 7.82 5.40
C GLU A 43 -4.15 8.40 6.80
N ARG A 44 -3.38 7.70 7.63
CA ARG A 44 -2.93 8.24 8.93
C ARG A 44 -2.10 9.50 8.74
N ARG A 45 -1.13 9.46 7.84
CA ARG A 45 -0.24 10.60 7.61
C ARG A 45 -0.93 11.78 6.96
N LEU A 46 -1.85 11.53 6.03
CA LEU A 46 -2.66 12.59 5.45
C LEU A 46 -3.43 13.33 6.56
N ARG A 47 -4.03 12.58 7.51
CA ARG A 47 -4.72 13.18 8.67
C ARG A 47 -3.78 13.92 9.62
N GLU A 48 -2.56 13.44 9.80
CA GLU A 48 -1.53 14.13 10.60
C GLU A 48 -1.08 15.45 9.94
N GLU A 49 -0.98 15.49 8.60
CA GLU A 49 -0.66 16.71 7.85
C GLU A 49 -1.84 17.68 7.74
N GLU A 50 -3.08 17.19 7.62
CA GLU A 50 -4.29 18.02 7.57
C GLU A 50 -4.74 18.54 8.94
N GLY A 51 -4.36 17.86 10.03
CA GLY A 51 -4.67 18.22 11.41
C GLY A 51 -3.61 19.07 12.12
N ALA A 52 -2.46 19.32 11.46
CA ALA A 52 -1.37 20.17 11.93
C ALA A 52 -1.50 21.62 11.41
#